data_AF-A0A2V7W181-F1
#
_entry.id   AF-A0A2V7W181-F1
#
_cell.length_a   1.000
_cell.length_b   1.000
_cell.length_c   1.000
_cell.angle_alpha   90.00
_cell.angle_beta   90.00
_cell.angle_gamma   90.00
#
_symmetry.space_group_name_H-M   'P 1'
#
loop_
_entity.id
_entity.type
_entity.pdbx_description
1 polymer ?
#
loop_
_entity_poly.entity_id
_entity_poly.type
_entity_poly.pdbx_seq_one_letter_code
_entity_poly.pdbx_strand_id
1 'polypeptide(L)'
;MSQETRLVPAQVTGALTDGETSTLVPVAVDEVSTKIVAAIDLIASLIPDLRTPHPQTEKKVRGARTVPREAVLAIIAMVEFSDMMRSTHLFDPEHAREVVELDDGYRLLDERLERLRRQVRYTVEARWAEVASTAMNAYMMAKRYSKQRRYADLAPHVATIGRHLDRSNGSTAKRKKQQTQKDPDPE
;
A
#
# COMPACT_ATOMS: atom_id res chain seq x y z
N MET A 1 -23.48 -13.08 3.22
CA MET A 1 -22.83 -13.34 1.92
C MET A 1 -22.90 -12.05 1.12
N SER A 2 -21.84 -11.25 1.14
CA SER A 2 -21.81 -9.93 0.50
C SER A 2 -21.09 -10.06 -0.83
N GLN A 3 -21.79 -9.69 -1.91
CA GLN A 3 -21.29 -9.75 -3.28
C GLN A 3 -20.33 -8.57 -3.49
N GLU A 4 -19.09 -8.85 -3.91
CA GLU A 4 -18.13 -7.82 -4.33
C GLU A 4 -18.57 -7.24 -5.68
N THR A 5 -18.95 -5.96 -5.67
CA THR A 5 -19.25 -5.18 -6.88
C THR A 5 -17.95 -4.88 -7.64
N ARG A 6 -17.62 -5.70 -8.64
CA ARG A 6 -16.59 -5.37 -9.64
C ARG A 6 -17.08 -4.22 -10.53
N LEU A 7 -16.44 -3.06 -10.49
CA LEU A 7 -16.56 -2.06 -11.56
C LEU A 7 -15.71 -2.53 -12.74
N VAL A 8 -16.36 -3.07 -13.76
CA VAL A 8 -15.78 -3.43 -15.06
C VAL A 8 -16.00 -2.23 -16.02
N PRO A 9 -14.99 -1.76 -16.78
CA PRO A 9 -15.22 -0.79 -17.84
C PRO A 9 -15.93 -1.43 -19.04
N ALA A 10 -16.70 -0.60 -19.75
CA ALA A 10 -17.61 -0.92 -20.85
C ALA A 10 -17.20 -2.08 -21.77
N GLN A 11 -18.19 -2.94 -22.00
CA GLN A 11 -18.21 -4.12 -22.86
C GLN A 11 -17.83 -3.81 -24.31
N VAL A 12 -16.82 -4.51 -24.84
CA VAL A 12 -16.75 -4.83 -26.27
C VAL A 12 -17.42 -6.18 -26.44
N THR A 13 -18.55 -6.19 -27.13
CA THR A 13 -19.33 -7.36 -27.52
C THR A 13 -18.51 -8.36 -28.33
N GLY A 14 -18.44 -9.60 -27.87
CA GLY A 14 -17.89 -10.74 -28.60
C GLY A 14 -18.08 -12.05 -27.86
N ALA A 15 -19.16 -12.76 -28.19
CA ALA A 15 -19.44 -14.20 -28.02
C ALA A 15 -18.79 -14.98 -26.85
N LEU A 16 -19.66 -15.39 -25.91
CA LEU A 16 -19.40 -16.32 -24.81
C LEU A 16 -19.21 -17.75 -25.33
N THR A 17 -18.06 -18.35 -25.06
CA THR A 17 -17.92 -19.81 -24.89
C THR A 17 -17.51 -20.06 -23.44
N ASP A 18 -18.34 -20.82 -22.73
CA ASP A 18 -18.10 -21.30 -21.37
C ASP A 18 -16.80 -22.12 -21.30
N GLY A 19 -15.96 -21.82 -20.31
CA GLY A 19 -14.81 -22.67 -19.96
C GLY A 19 -13.46 -21.98 -19.79
N GLU A 20 -13.37 -20.64 -19.80
CA GLU A 20 -12.14 -19.96 -19.46
C GLU A 20 -11.96 -19.94 -17.93
N THR A 21 -11.38 -21.03 -17.42
CA THR A 21 -10.40 -20.90 -16.33
C THR A 21 -9.50 -19.76 -16.77
N SER A 22 -9.58 -18.63 -16.09
CA SER A 22 -8.79 -17.43 -16.39
C SER A 22 -7.33 -17.79 -16.23
N THR A 23 -6.78 -18.40 -17.28
CA THR A 23 -5.38 -18.35 -17.60
C THR A 23 -5.14 -16.86 -17.73
N LEU A 24 -4.48 -16.30 -16.72
CA LEU A 24 -3.79 -15.04 -16.90
C LEU A 24 -2.87 -15.29 -18.08
N VAL A 25 -3.33 -14.96 -19.28
CA VAL A 25 -2.47 -14.78 -20.44
C VAL A 25 -1.34 -13.92 -19.90
N PRO A 26 -0.07 -14.31 -20.05
CA PRO A 26 1.04 -13.45 -19.71
C PRO A 26 1.05 -12.30 -20.74
N VAL A 27 0.06 -11.41 -20.66
CA VAL A 27 0.29 -10.01 -20.96
C VAL A 27 1.40 -9.67 -19.99
N ALA A 28 2.63 -9.54 -20.51
CA ALA A 28 3.84 -9.43 -19.73
C ALA A 28 3.57 -8.44 -18.60
N VAL A 29 3.52 -8.92 -17.36
CA VAL A 29 3.23 -8.09 -16.18
C VAL A 29 4.15 -6.86 -16.18
N ASP A 30 5.37 -7.07 -16.70
CA ASP A 30 6.39 -6.07 -16.96
C ASP A 30 5.96 -4.97 -17.94
N GLU A 31 5.25 -5.29 -19.03
CA GLU A 31 4.73 -4.30 -19.98
C GLU A 31 3.62 -3.44 -19.34
N VAL A 32 2.72 -4.07 -18.59
CA VAL A 32 1.63 -3.36 -17.91
C VAL A 32 2.19 -2.49 -16.79
N SER A 33 3.13 -3.00 -15.99
CA SER A 33 3.78 -2.21 -14.94
C SER A 33 4.54 -1.03 -15.50
N THR A 34 5.25 -1.22 -16.63
CA THR A 34 5.98 -0.12 -17.30
C THR A 34 5.03 0.97 -17.76
N LYS A 35 3.88 0.61 -18.37
CA LYS A 35 2.85 1.57 -18.76
C LYS A 35 2.25 2.32 -17.57
N ILE A 36 2.02 1.63 -16.45
CA ILE A 36 1.49 2.25 -15.23
C ILE A 36 2.51 3.22 -14.63
N VAL A 37 3.79 2.84 -14.56
CA VAL A 37 4.87 3.72 -14.08
C VAL A 37 4.96 4.98 -14.94
N ALA A 38 4.97 4.83 -16.27
CA ALA A 38 4.97 5.96 -17.19
C ALA A 38 3.74 6.87 -17.02
N ALA A 39 2.57 6.31 -16.73
CA ALA A 39 1.37 7.09 -16.45
C ALA A 39 1.48 7.86 -15.11
N ILE A 40 2.10 7.26 -14.08
CA ILE A 40 2.37 7.95 -12.80
C ILE A 40 3.37 9.09 -13.02
N ASP A 41 4.43 8.88 -13.81
CA ASP A 41 5.40 9.92 -14.14
C ASP A 41 4.76 11.07 -14.93
N LEU A 42 3.81 10.76 -15.82
CA LEU A 42 3.02 11.77 -16.52
C LEU A 42 2.11 12.55 -15.55
N ILE A 43 1.46 11.89 -14.60
CA ILE A 43 0.68 12.58 -13.57
C ILE A 43 1.59 13.49 -12.73
N ALA A 44 2.79 13.02 -12.37
CA ALA A 44 3.76 13.78 -11.59
C ALA A 44 4.23 15.04 -12.33
N SER A 45 4.41 14.98 -13.66
CA SER A 45 4.82 16.13 -14.47
C SER A 45 3.74 17.21 -14.62
N LEU A 46 2.48 16.88 -14.35
CA LEU A 46 1.36 17.82 -14.33
C LEU A 46 1.21 18.57 -13.01
N ILE A 47 1.91 18.15 -11.95
CA ILE A 47 1.83 18.79 -10.63
C ILE A 47 2.88 19.92 -10.55
N PRO A 48 2.46 21.19 -10.54
CA PRO A 48 3.38 22.31 -10.32
C PRO A 48 4.11 22.18 -8.98
N ASP A 49 5.41 22.49 -8.98
CA ASP A 49 6.28 22.48 -7.79
C ASP A 49 6.19 21.17 -6.98
N LEU A 50 6.16 20.02 -7.67
CA LEU A 50 6.21 18.72 -7.00
C LEU A 50 7.57 18.53 -6.29
N ARG A 51 7.56 18.61 -4.96
CA ARG A 51 8.76 18.48 -4.12
C ARG A 51 8.96 17.06 -3.62
N THR A 52 10.19 16.58 -3.64
CA THR A 52 10.59 15.34 -2.97
C THR A 52 10.97 15.64 -1.51
N PRO A 53 10.55 14.81 -0.52
CA PRO A 53 10.95 14.99 0.87
C PRO A 53 12.48 15.03 1.02
N HIS A 54 13.02 16.14 1.53
CA HIS A 54 14.44 16.26 1.83
C HIS A 54 14.69 15.98 3.33
N PRO A 55 15.68 15.16 3.72
CA PRO A 55 15.87 14.74 5.12
C PRO A 55 16.02 15.90 6.11
N GLN A 56 16.60 17.01 5.68
CA GLN A 56 16.79 18.19 6.53
C GLN A 56 15.50 18.99 6.77
N THR A 57 14.60 19.05 5.79
CA THR A 57 13.35 19.84 5.88
C THR A 57 12.17 18.99 6.32
N GLU A 58 12.28 17.66 6.23
CA GLU A 58 11.20 16.72 6.55
C GLU A 58 10.65 16.91 7.97
N LYS A 59 11.52 17.10 8.97
CA LYS A 59 11.10 17.34 10.36
C LYS A 59 10.28 18.62 10.48
N LYS A 60 10.70 19.69 9.79
CA LYS A 60 10.00 20.98 9.80
C LYS A 60 8.62 20.86 9.14
N VAL A 61 8.55 20.21 7.97
CA VAL A 61 7.28 19.95 7.27
C VAL A 61 6.35 19.11 8.14
N ARG A 62 6.86 18.04 8.77
CA ARG A 62 6.08 17.18 9.66
C ARG A 62 5.54 17.94 10.88
N GLY A 63 6.34 18.83 11.46
CA GLY A 63 5.89 19.71 12.55
C GLY A 63 4.81 20.70 12.10
N ALA A 64 4.95 21.31 10.91
CA ALA A 64 3.96 22.25 10.39
C ALA A 64 2.59 21.60 10.15
N ARG A 65 2.53 20.30 9.83
CA ARG A 65 1.28 19.54 9.64
C ARG A 65 0.43 19.41 10.90
N THR A 66 0.96 19.73 12.10
CA THR A 66 0.17 19.70 13.33
C THR A 66 -0.70 20.94 13.52
N VAL A 67 -0.48 21.99 12.72
CA VAL A 67 -1.29 23.21 12.79
C VAL A 67 -2.65 22.94 12.12
N PRO A 68 -3.78 23.14 12.81
CA PRO A 68 -5.10 22.95 12.22
C PRO A 68 -5.34 23.90 11.05
N ARG A 69 -6.00 23.41 10.00
CA ARG A 69 -6.32 24.19 8.80
C ARG A 69 -7.17 25.42 9.13
N GLU A 70 -8.13 25.27 10.04
CA GLU A 70 -9.02 26.35 10.49
C GLU A 70 -8.24 27.47 11.18
N ALA A 71 -7.17 27.13 11.91
CA ALA A 71 -6.30 28.13 12.51
C ALA A 71 -5.55 28.94 11.45
N VAL A 72 -5.05 28.28 10.39
CA VAL A 72 -4.40 28.96 9.26
C VAL A 72 -5.37 29.91 8.55
N LEU A 73 -6.59 29.46 8.26
CA LEU A 73 -7.63 30.31 7.65
C LEU A 73 -7.99 31.51 8.53
N ALA A 74 -8.10 31.31 9.85
CA ALA A 74 -8.37 32.41 10.77
C ALA A 74 -7.21 33.43 10.81
N ILE A 75 -5.96 32.95 10.73
CA ILE A 75 -4.77 33.83 10.64
C ILE A 75 -4.77 34.62 9.34
N ILE A 76 -5.07 33.98 8.20
CA ILE A 76 -5.21 34.66 6.89
C ILE A 76 -6.24 35.80 7.00
N ALA A 77 -7.44 35.50 7.50
CA ALA A 77 -8.50 36.50 7.69
C ALA A 77 -8.06 37.62 8.64
N MET A 78 -7.41 37.29 9.76
CA MET A 78 -6.90 38.28 10.72
C MET A 78 -5.91 39.25 10.07
N VAL A 79 -4.97 38.75 9.26
CA VAL A 79 -3.98 39.59 8.57
C VAL A 79 -4.66 40.48 7.54
N GLU A 80 -5.65 39.98 6.81
CA GLU A 80 -6.38 40.76 5.80
C GLU A 80 -7.18 41.91 6.43
N PHE A 81 -7.87 41.68 7.54
CA PHE A 81 -8.69 42.71 8.18
C PHE A 81 -7.88 43.70 9.03
N SER A 82 -6.61 43.41 9.35
CA SER A 82 -5.77 44.28 10.18
C SER A 82 -4.73 45.04 9.35
N ASP A 83 -4.91 46.35 9.21
CA ASP A 83 -3.93 47.22 8.54
C ASP A 83 -2.55 47.19 9.23
N MET A 84 -2.54 47.06 10.56
CA MET A 84 -1.31 46.93 11.34
C MET A 84 -0.55 45.66 10.99
N MET A 85 -1.23 44.53 10.77
CA MET A 85 -0.56 43.28 10.41
C MET A 85 -0.06 43.32 8.96
N ARG A 86 -0.83 43.92 8.04
CA ARG A 86 -0.42 44.09 6.63
C ARG A 86 0.87 44.91 6.49
N SER A 87 1.09 45.93 7.32
CA SER A 87 2.30 46.75 7.23
C SER A 87 3.58 46.05 7.70
N THR A 88 3.48 44.93 8.43
CA THR A 88 4.65 44.19 8.92
C THR A 88 5.29 43.29 7.85
N HIS A 89 4.59 42.98 6.76
CA HIS A 89 5.03 42.06 5.70
C HIS A 89 5.51 40.67 6.19
N LEU A 90 5.15 40.27 7.42
CA LEU A 90 5.56 38.98 8.02
C LEU A 90 4.80 37.79 7.42
N PHE A 91 3.63 38.04 6.85
CA PHE A 91 2.74 37.02 6.32
C PHE A 91 2.14 37.52 5.01
N ASP A 92 2.19 36.68 3.99
CA ASP A 92 1.59 36.93 2.70
C ASP A 92 0.23 36.19 2.62
N PRO A 93 -0.90 36.91 2.78
CA PRO A 93 -2.22 36.28 2.74
C PRO A 93 -2.59 35.78 1.35
N GLU A 94 -2.05 36.37 0.28
CA GLU A 94 -2.35 35.95 -1.10
C GLU A 94 -1.72 34.59 -1.36
N HIS A 95 -0.40 34.46 -1.13
CA HIS A 95 0.29 33.19 -1.25
C HIS A 95 -0.29 32.11 -0.31
N ALA A 96 -0.67 32.48 0.92
CA ALA A 96 -1.26 31.54 1.86
C ALA A 96 -2.60 30.97 1.36
N ARG A 97 -3.44 31.78 0.70
CA ARG A 97 -4.68 31.30 0.06
C ARG A 97 -4.40 30.36 -1.10
N GLU A 98 -3.45 30.70 -1.97
CA GLU A 98 -3.05 29.83 -3.09
C GLU A 98 -2.67 28.44 -2.59
N VAL A 99 -1.88 28.36 -1.51
CA VAL A 99 -1.46 27.07 -0.91
C VAL A 99 -2.64 26.30 -0.32
N VAL A 100 -3.62 26.98 0.29
CA VAL A 100 -4.83 26.32 0.80
C VAL A 100 -5.70 25.78 -0.33
N GLU A 101 -5.87 26.55 -1.40
CA GLU A 101 -6.60 26.11 -2.61
C GLU A 101 -5.91 24.93 -3.30
N LEU A 102 -4.57 24.96 -3.33
CA LEU A 102 -3.74 23.87 -3.82
C LEU A 102 -3.98 22.58 -3.02
N ASP A 103 -3.96 22.68 -1.68
CA ASP A 103 -4.24 21.55 -0.78
C ASP A 103 -5.64 20.97 -1.01
N ASP A 104 -6.66 21.83 -1.12
CA ASP A 104 -8.03 21.42 -1.38
C ASP A 104 -8.17 20.74 -2.75
N GLY A 105 -7.52 21.25 -3.78
CA GLY A 105 -7.51 20.68 -5.13
C GLY A 105 -6.87 19.30 -5.18
N TYR A 106 -5.80 19.06 -4.41
CA TYR A 106 -5.09 17.78 -4.39
C TYR A 106 -5.64 16.75 -3.40
N ARG A 107 -6.46 17.15 -2.43
CA ARG A 107 -7.02 16.21 -1.44
C ARG A 107 -7.75 15.03 -2.08
N LEU A 108 -8.59 15.29 -3.07
CA LEU A 108 -9.29 14.23 -3.79
C LEU A 108 -8.32 13.34 -4.60
N LEU A 109 -7.27 13.92 -5.18
CA LEU A 109 -6.26 13.16 -5.91
C LEU A 109 -5.50 12.22 -4.97
N ASP A 110 -5.06 12.71 -3.81
CA ASP A 110 -4.36 11.90 -2.81
C ASP A 110 -5.22 10.73 -2.32
N GLU A 111 -6.49 10.98 -2.00
CA GLU A 111 -7.44 9.93 -1.61
C GLU A 111 -7.59 8.84 -2.70
N ARG A 112 -7.59 9.25 -3.97
CA ARG A 112 -7.71 8.32 -5.12
C ARG A 112 -6.43 7.52 -5.32
N LEU A 113 -5.27 8.14 -5.23
CA LEU A 113 -3.97 7.47 -5.33
C LEU A 113 -3.76 6.48 -4.18
N GLU A 114 -4.14 6.86 -2.96
CA GLU A 114 -4.06 6.00 -1.79
C GLU A 114 -4.98 4.79 -1.92
N ARG A 115 -6.21 4.98 -2.44
CA ARG A 115 -7.12 3.88 -2.74
C ARG A 115 -6.53 2.92 -3.77
N LEU A 116 -5.99 3.46 -4.88
CA LEU A 116 -5.36 2.66 -5.91
C LEU A 116 -4.19 1.84 -5.35
N ARG A 117 -3.33 2.48 -4.54
CA ARG A 117 -2.21 1.82 -3.85
C ARG A 117 -2.69 0.62 -3.00
N ARG A 118 -3.74 0.81 -2.20
CA ARG A 118 -4.31 -0.27 -1.38
C ARG A 118 -4.89 -1.40 -2.23
N GLN A 119 -5.58 -1.07 -3.32
CA GLN A 119 -6.16 -2.06 -4.23
C GLN A 119 -5.10 -2.89 -4.95
N VAL A 120 -4.03 -2.25 -5.45
CA VAL A 120 -2.90 -2.95 -6.09
C VAL A 120 -2.25 -3.90 -5.09
N ARG A 121 -1.95 -3.41 -3.88
CA ARG A 121 -1.38 -4.23 -2.81
C ARG A 121 -2.26 -5.43 -2.47
N TYR A 122 -3.55 -5.19 -2.23
CA TYR A 122 -4.50 -6.26 -1.93
C TYR A 122 -4.59 -7.29 -3.05
N THR A 123 -4.57 -6.85 -4.32
CA THR A 123 -4.64 -7.77 -5.46
C THR A 123 -3.44 -8.71 -5.50
N VAL A 124 -2.23 -8.18 -5.25
CA VAL A 124 -1.01 -9.00 -5.18
C VAL A 124 -1.09 -9.98 -4.01
N GLU A 125 -1.49 -9.50 -2.82
CA GLU A 125 -1.63 -10.33 -1.62
C GLU A 125 -2.69 -11.42 -1.78
N ALA A 126 -3.83 -11.11 -2.42
CA ALA A 126 -4.91 -12.06 -2.69
C ALA A 126 -4.46 -13.17 -3.64
N ARG A 127 -3.84 -12.80 -4.77
CA ARG A 127 -3.28 -13.79 -5.72
C ARG A 127 -2.20 -14.66 -5.07
N TRP A 128 -1.35 -14.06 -4.24
CA TRP A 128 -0.36 -14.83 -3.48
C TRP A 128 -1.01 -15.79 -2.50
N ALA A 129 -2.06 -15.37 -1.79
CA ALA A 129 -2.80 -16.22 -0.85
C ALA A 129 -3.45 -17.43 -1.53
N GLU A 130 -4.01 -17.25 -2.74
CA GLU A 130 -4.57 -18.34 -3.54
C GLU A 130 -3.50 -19.39 -3.90
N VAL A 131 -2.34 -18.94 -4.39
CA VAL A 131 -1.21 -19.82 -4.73
C VAL A 131 -0.66 -20.51 -3.48
N ALA A 132 -0.49 -19.77 -2.38
CA ALA A 132 0.01 -20.30 -1.12
C ALA A 132 -0.93 -21.37 -0.53
N SER A 133 -2.24 -21.14 -0.57
CA SER A 133 -3.25 -22.12 -0.14
C SER A 133 -3.17 -23.41 -0.95
N THR A 134 -3.11 -23.28 -2.27
CA THR A 134 -2.99 -24.43 -3.18
C THR A 134 -1.69 -25.19 -2.97
N ALA A 135 -0.57 -24.48 -2.82
CA ALA A 135 0.74 -25.08 -2.54
C ALA A 135 0.77 -25.81 -1.20
N MET A 136 0.13 -25.26 -0.16
CA MET A 136 0.07 -25.90 1.15
C MET A 136 -0.79 -27.17 1.12
N ASN A 137 -1.89 -27.17 0.37
CA ASN A 137 -2.69 -28.37 0.12
C ASN A 137 -1.87 -29.46 -0.58
N ALA A 138 -1.13 -29.10 -1.62
CA ALA A 138 -0.24 -30.04 -2.32
C ALA A 138 0.84 -30.62 -1.38
N TYR A 139 1.47 -29.77 -0.57
CA TYR A 139 2.44 -30.21 0.44
C TYR A 139 1.83 -31.17 1.46
N MET A 140 0.64 -30.87 1.98
CA MET A 140 -0.06 -31.75 2.93
C MET A 140 -0.38 -33.11 2.30
N MET A 141 -0.80 -33.14 1.03
CA MET A 141 -1.02 -34.39 0.30
C MET A 141 0.30 -35.16 0.11
N ALA A 142 1.36 -34.49 -0.35
CA ALA A 142 2.69 -35.11 -0.52
C ALA A 142 3.22 -35.69 0.80
N LYS A 143 3.03 -34.99 1.92
CA LYS A 143 3.40 -35.46 3.26
C LYS A 143 2.59 -36.68 3.70
N ARG A 144 1.34 -36.83 3.26
CA ARG A 144 0.53 -38.05 3.50
C ARG A 144 1.01 -39.20 2.62
N TYR A 145 1.27 -38.95 1.34
CA TYR A 145 1.71 -39.99 0.40
C TYR A 145 3.12 -40.49 0.67
N SER A 146 4.05 -39.65 1.14
CA SER A 146 5.42 -40.06 1.44
C SER A 146 5.55 -41.15 2.52
N LYS A 147 4.50 -41.38 3.30
CA LYS A 147 4.43 -42.49 4.28
C LYS A 147 4.16 -43.85 3.63
N GLN A 148 3.66 -43.87 2.38
CA GLN A 148 3.37 -45.09 1.65
C GLN A 148 4.61 -45.55 0.88
N ARG A 149 4.91 -46.86 0.93
CA ARG A 149 6.11 -47.45 0.30
C ARG A 149 6.21 -47.16 -1.21
N ARG A 150 5.08 -46.94 -1.89
CA ARG A 150 4.99 -46.62 -3.32
C ARG A 150 5.50 -45.21 -3.68
N TYR A 151 5.50 -44.26 -2.73
CA TYR A 151 5.85 -42.85 -2.94
C TYR A 151 6.98 -42.38 -2.01
N ALA A 152 7.92 -43.27 -1.70
CA ALA A 152 9.04 -43.00 -0.78
C ALA A 152 10.00 -41.90 -1.30
N ASP A 153 10.01 -41.67 -2.61
CA ASP A 153 10.74 -40.62 -3.31
C ASP A 153 10.31 -39.20 -2.92
N LEU A 154 9.08 -39.00 -2.43
CA LEU A 154 8.58 -37.70 -1.98
C LEU A 154 9.13 -37.26 -0.61
N ALA A 155 9.65 -38.20 0.20
CA ALA A 155 10.13 -37.93 1.55
C ALA A 155 11.21 -36.81 1.64
N PRO A 156 12.29 -36.79 0.82
CA PRO A 156 13.30 -35.72 0.87
C PRO A 156 12.75 -34.34 0.49
N HIS A 157 11.80 -34.27 -0.45
CA HIS A 157 11.15 -33.01 -0.85
C HIS A 157 10.29 -32.46 0.29
N VAL A 158 9.47 -33.30 0.92
CA VAL A 158 8.65 -32.93 2.08
C VAL A 158 9.51 -32.45 3.25
N ALA A 159 10.63 -33.12 3.54
CA ALA A 159 11.55 -32.70 4.60
C ALA A 159 12.20 -31.34 4.30
N THR A 160 12.54 -31.07 3.04
CA THR A 160 13.10 -29.77 2.64
C THR A 160 12.07 -28.65 2.78
N ILE A 161 10.85 -28.85 2.28
CA ILE A 161 9.75 -27.88 2.42
C ILE A 161 9.44 -27.65 3.91
N GLY A 162 9.39 -28.71 4.72
CA GLY A 162 9.21 -28.61 6.18
C GLY A 162 10.24 -27.70 6.86
N ARG A 163 11.54 -27.85 6.52
CA ARG A 163 12.60 -26.97 7.03
C ARG A 163 12.39 -25.49 6.67
N HIS A 164 11.87 -25.20 5.47
CA HIS A 164 11.56 -23.82 5.07
C HIS A 164 10.38 -23.25 5.87
N LEU A 165 9.34 -24.06 6.12
CA LEU A 165 8.18 -23.66 6.91
C LEU A 165 8.54 -23.42 8.39
N ASP A 166 9.37 -24.29 8.99
CA ASP A 166 9.76 -24.18 10.40
C ASP A 166 10.66 -22.96 10.66
N ARG A 167 11.51 -22.58 9.70
CA ARG A 167 12.32 -21.35 9.77
C ARG A 167 11.45 -20.09 9.86
N SER A 168 10.32 -20.08 9.15
CA SER A 168 9.39 -18.94 9.17
C SER A 168 8.74 -18.77 10.55
N ASN A 169 8.34 -19.88 11.18
CA ASN A 169 7.59 -19.87 12.44
C ASN A 169 8.48 -19.69 13.70
N GLY A 170 9.77 -20.02 13.62
CA GLY A 170 10.69 -19.96 14.77
C GLY A 170 11.09 -18.54 15.23
N SER A 171 10.96 -17.53 14.37
CA SER A 171 11.37 -16.15 14.68
C SER A 171 10.44 -15.45 15.69
N THR A 172 9.14 -15.71 15.60
CA THR A 172 8.11 -15.11 16.48
C THR A 172 8.18 -15.66 17.91
N ALA A 173 8.55 -16.93 18.07
CA ALA A 173 8.67 -17.57 19.38
C ALA A 173 9.84 -17.03 20.22
N LYS A 174 10.96 -16.67 19.58
CA LYS A 174 12.11 -16.09 20.29
C LYS A 174 11.87 -14.66 20.79
N ARG A 175 11.10 -13.85 20.05
CA ARG A 175 10.70 -12.50 20.49
C ARG A 175 9.79 -12.53 21.72
N LYS A 176 8.87 -13.50 21.81
CA LYS A 176 7.96 -13.61 22.96
C LYS A 176 8.70 -13.99 24.25
N LYS A 177 9.74 -14.82 24.18
CA LYS A 177 10.57 -15.18 25.36
C LYS A 177 11.43 -14.04 25.89
N GLN A 178 11.91 -13.13 25.04
CA GLN A 178 12.71 -11.98 25.50
C GLN A 178 11.86 -10.88 26.15
N GLN A 179 10.57 -10.81 25.83
CA GLN A 179 9.68 -9.79 26.39
C GLN A 179 9.15 -10.17 27.78
N THR A 180 8.99 -11.47 28.07
CA THR A 180 8.60 -11.94 29.42
C THR A 180 9.76 -11.92 30.44
N GLN A 181 11.00 -11.74 29.98
CA GLN A 181 12.20 -11.79 30.83
C GLN A 181 12.69 -10.40 31.26
N LYS A 182 12.00 -9.32 30.86
CA LYS A 182 12.44 -7.93 31.07
C LYS A 182 11.58 -7.12 32.05
N ASP A 183 10.58 -7.74 32.69
CA ASP A 183 9.87 -7.16 33.83
C ASP A 183 10.45 -7.79 35.12
N PRO A 184 11.37 -7.12 35.82
CA PRO A 184 11.71 -7.50 37.19
C PRO A 184 10.57 -7.07 38.13
N ASP A 185 10.22 -7.94 39.08
CA ASP A 185 9.23 -7.71 40.13
C ASP A 185 9.47 -6.36 40.84
N PRO A 186 8.43 -5.54 41.08
CA PRO A 186 8.51 -4.43 42.01
C PRO A 186 8.41 -4.97 43.44
N GLU A 187 9.55 -5.00 44.15
CA GLU A 187 9.57 -4.95 45.62
C GLU A 187 9.46 -3.50 46.12
#